data_AF-A0AA35R1U0-F1
#
_entry.id   AF-A0AA35R1U0-F1
#
_cell.length_a   1.000
_cell.length_b   1.000
_cell.length_c   1.000
_cell.angle_alpha   90.00
_cell.angle_beta   90.00
_cell.angle_gamma   90.00
#
_symmetry.space_group_name_H-M   'P 1'
#
loop_
_entity.id
_entity.type
_entity.pdbx_description
1 polymer ?
#
loop_
_entity_poly.entity_id
_entity_poly.type
_entity_poly.pdbx_seq_one_letter_code
_entity_poly.pdbx_strand_id
1 'polypeptide(L)'
;MVAHECIVDVRPFKASANVTVEDVAKRLMDYGFHAPTMSWPVAGTLMIEPTESESLEELDRFCDAMIAIGEEIREIETGAADPQDNVLKNAPHSVFHLLAEDWPHPYSREKAAFPREWVRQRKFWVPVGRVDNAYGDRNLSNVMFGLGVWELLIILVIILVLFSRRLPEIGQGLGKGIKSFRKSLHDPDEIDVTDKEGEGEGPKKE
;
A
#
# COMPACT_ATOMS: atom_id res chain seq x y z
N MET A 1 2.42 -29.60 8.94
CA MET A 1 1.09 -29.25 8.39
C MET A 1 0.70 -27.93 9.04
N VAL A 2 0.22 -26.97 8.26
CA VAL A 2 -0.24 -25.65 8.73
C VAL A 2 -1.76 -25.53 8.51
N ALA A 3 -2.41 -24.53 9.10
CA ALA A 3 -3.83 -24.25 8.89
C ALA A 3 -4.01 -23.38 7.63
N HIS A 4 -4.68 -22.23 7.74
CA HIS A 4 -4.85 -21.26 6.65
C HIS A 4 -3.70 -20.25 6.54
N GLU A 5 -2.78 -20.25 7.52
CA GLU A 5 -1.63 -19.35 7.59
C GLU A 5 -0.34 -20.09 7.97
N CYS A 6 0.82 -19.51 7.65
CA CYS A 6 2.13 -20.03 8.06
C CYS A 6 3.10 -18.93 8.49
N ILE A 7 4.09 -19.29 9.31
CA ILE A 7 5.16 -18.38 9.74
C ILE A 7 6.45 -18.72 8.98
N VAL A 8 7.05 -17.71 8.37
CA VAL A 8 8.37 -17.77 7.75
C VAL A 8 9.38 -17.11 8.67
N ASP A 9 10.35 -17.90 9.13
CA ASP A 9 11.40 -17.45 10.03
C ASP A 9 12.58 -16.84 9.24
N VAL A 10 12.64 -15.51 9.22
CA VAL A 10 13.72 -14.74 8.58
C VAL A 10 14.80 -14.29 9.56
N ARG A 11 14.69 -14.63 10.85
CA ARG A 11 15.64 -14.21 11.90
C ARG A 11 17.08 -14.70 11.65
N PRO A 12 17.33 -15.91 11.11
CA PRO A 12 18.69 -16.35 10.81
C PRO A 12 19.46 -15.37 9.92
N PHE A 13 18.77 -14.67 9.01
CA PHE A 13 19.38 -13.72 8.08
C PHE A 13 19.92 -12.45 8.76
N LYS A 14 19.47 -12.16 9.99
CA LYS A 14 20.04 -11.07 10.79
C LYS A 14 21.48 -11.37 11.19
N ALA A 15 21.79 -12.63 11.48
CA ALA A 15 23.14 -13.04 11.85
C ALA A 15 24.03 -13.27 10.63
N SER A 16 23.49 -13.87 9.55
CA SER A 16 24.30 -14.23 8.38
C SER A 16 24.52 -13.08 7.39
N ALA A 17 23.52 -12.22 7.18
CA ALA A 17 23.54 -11.18 6.15
C ALA A 17 23.21 -9.77 6.69
N ASN A 18 23.03 -9.63 8.01
CA ASN A 18 22.52 -8.41 8.64
C ASN A 18 21.12 -7.98 8.13
N VAL A 19 20.36 -8.88 7.50
CA VAL A 19 19.03 -8.60 6.94
C VAL A 19 17.95 -8.74 8.01
N THR A 20 17.03 -7.80 8.08
CA THR A 20 15.89 -7.81 9.03
C THR A 20 14.59 -8.18 8.31
N VAL A 21 13.54 -8.47 9.10
CA VAL A 21 12.18 -8.63 8.58
C VAL A 21 11.68 -7.39 7.84
N GLU A 22 12.11 -6.20 8.27
CA GLU A 22 11.73 -4.95 7.62
C GLU A 22 12.36 -4.84 6.23
N ASP A 23 13.62 -5.27 6.06
CA ASP A 23 14.28 -5.27 4.75
C ASP A 23 13.52 -6.15 3.74
N VAL A 24 13.11 -7.36 4.15
CA VAL A 24 12.32 -8.27 3.31
C VAL A 24 10.95 -7.66 2.98
N ALA A 25 10.27 -7.10 3.97
CA ALA A 25 8.96 -6.48 3.80
C ALA A 25 8.98 -5.25 2.88
N LYS A 26 10.00 -4.40 2.99
CA LYS A 26 10.18 -3.26 2.08
C LYS A 26 10.55 -3.74 0.69
N ARG A 27 11.38 -4.78 0.57
CA ARG A 27 11.77 -5.32 -0.73
C ARG A 27 10.60 -5.95 -1.49
N LEU A 28 9.65 -6.60 -0.80
CA LEU A 28 8.41 -7.08 -1.42
C LEU A 28 7.63 -5.99 -2.17
N MET A 29 7.70 -4.73 -1.72
CA MET A 29 7.06 -3.60 -2.42
C MET A 29 7.65 -3.39 -3.81
N ASP A 30 8.95 -3.62 -4.01
CA ASP A 30 9.59 -3.52 -5.32
C ASP A 30 9.14 -4.63 -6.27
N TYR A 31 8.75 -5.79 -5.72
CA TYR A 31 8.14 -6.92 -6.43
C TYR A 31 6.63 -6.76 -6.67
N GLY A 32 6.02 -5.66 -6.19
CA GLY A 32 4.60 -5.36 -6.37
C GLY A 32 3.69 -5.91 -5.26
N PHE A 33 4.25 -6.38 -4.15
CA PHE A 33 3.48 -6.95 -3.05
C PHE A 33 3.44 -6.05 -1.82
N HIS A 34 2.29 -6.01 -1.15
CA HIS A 34 2.24 -5.58 0.24
C HIS A 34 2.88 -6.65 1.12
N ALA A 35 3.60 -6.24 2.15
CA ALA A 35 4.20 -7.18 3.09
C ALA A 35 3.13 -7.96 3.88
N PRO A 36 3.34 -9.25 4.17
CA PRO A 36 2.53 -9.97 5.15
C PRO A 36 2.65 -9.36 6.56
N THR A 37 1.92 -9.93 7.52
CA THR A 37 2.03 -9.54 8.92
C THR A 37 3.47 -9.69 9.40
N MET A 38 4.05 -8.60 9.91
CA MET A 38 5.45 -8.56 10.36
C MET A 38 5.54 -8.63 11.88
N SER A 39 6.53 -9.38 12.38
CA SER A 39 6.93 -9.42 13.80
C SER A 39 5.81 -9.79 14.78
N TRP A 40 4.77 -10.47 14.30
CA TRP A 40 3.69 -11.02 15.10
C TRP A 40 3.23 -12.36 14.50
N PRO A 41 2.92 -13.38 15.31
CA PRO A 41 3.01 -13.41 16.77
C PRO A 41 4.45 -13.56 17.29
N VAL A 42 5.43 -13.79 16.41
CA VAL A 42 6.84 -13.93 16.75
C VAL A 42 7.62 -12.73 16.21
N ALA A 43 8.39 -12.06 17.08
CA ALA A 43 9.21 -10.92 16.68
C ALA A 43 10.26 -11.33 15.62
N GLY A 44 10.39 -10.52 14.56
CA GLY A 44 11.37 -10.78 13.50
C GLY A 44 10.97 -11.84 12.48
N THR A 45 9.71 -12.27 12.44
CA THR A 45 9.19 -13.23 11.44
C THR A 45 8.12 -12.61 10.54
N LEU A 46 7.76 -13.30 9.46
CA LEU A 46 6.60 -13.00 8.62
C LEU A 46 5.51 -14.04 8.85
N MET A 47 4.26 -13.61 8.96
CA MET A 47 3.09 -14.48 9.00
C MET A 47 2.25 -14.25 7.74
N ILE A 48 2.06 -15.31 6.95
CA ILE A 48 1.47 -15.29 5.61
C ILE A 48 0.15 -16.04 5.62
N GLU A 49 -0.91 -15.38 5.17
CA GLU A 49 -2.25 -15.93 4.98
C GLU A 49 -2.75 -15.53 3.58
N PRO A 50 -2.76 -16.45 2.59
CA PRO A 50 -3.16 -16.11 1.23
C PRO A 50 -4.67 -15.93 1.03
N THR A 51 -5.49 -16.54 1.88
CA THR A 51 -6.95 -16.72 1.69
C THR A 51 -7.32 -17.58 0.49
N GLU A 52 -8.58 -18.00 0.42
CA GLU A 52 -9.15 -18.79 -0.66
C GLU A 52 -9.48 -17.98 -1.91
N SER A 53 -9.45 -16.64 -1.83
CA SER A 53 -9.83 -15.74 -2.92
C SER A 53 -8.70 -15.53 -3.93
N GLU A 54 -7.45 -15.79 -3.53
CA GLU A 54 -6.29 -15.59 -4.38
C GLU A 54 -6.05 -16.78 -5.32
N SER A 55 -5.82 -16.46 -6.59
CA SER A 55 -5.53 -17.47 -7.63
C SER A 55 -4.17 -18.13 -7.40
N LEU A 56 -4.01 -19.38 -7.86
CA LEU A 56 -2.71 -20.08 -7.81
C LEU A 56 -1.59 -19.27 -8.47
N GLU A 57 -1.88 -18.55 -9.55
CA GLU A 57 -0.89 -17.70 -10.24
C GLU A 57 -0.38 -16.54 -9.35
N GLU A 58 -1.23 -15.97 -8.50
CA GLU A 58 -0.82 -14.94 -7.53
C GLU A 58 0.02 -15.55 -6.40
N LEU A 59 -0.34 -16.74 -5.93
CA LEU A 59 0.43 -17.48 -4.94
C LEU A 59 1.83 -17.83 -5.45
N ASP A 60 1.92 -18.26 -6.70
CA ASP A 60 3.19 -18.58 -7.36
C ASP A 60 4.05 -17.32 -7.52
N ARG A 61 3.47 -16.18 -7.94
CA ARG A 61 4.20 -14.90 -7.99
C ARG A 61 4.75 -14.48 -6.63
N PHE A 62 3.96 -14.63 -5.57
CA PHE A 62 4.40 -14.29 -4.22
C PHE A 62 5.53 -15.23 -3.75
N CYS A 63 5.39 -16.54 -3.99
CA CYS A 63 6.44 -17.52 -3.70
C CYS A 63 7.73 -17.22 -4.47
N ASP A 64 7.63 -16.91 -5.76
CA ASP A 64 8.77 -16.57 -6.62
C ASP A 64 9.44 -15.28 -6.16
N ALA A 65 8.68 -14.28 -5.69
CA ALA A 65 9.23 -13.07 -5.08
C ALA A 65 10.00 -13.39 -3.79
N MET A 66 9.45 -14.25 -2.92
CA MET A 66 10.12 -14.67 -1.69
C MET A 66 11.40 -15.48 -1.96
N ILE A 67 11.38 -16.36 -2.96
CA ILE A 67 12.56 -17.12 -3.41
C ILE A 67 13.62 -16.17 -3.95
N ALA A 68 13.23 -15.22 -4.80
CA ALA A 68 14.13 -14.21 -5.35
C ALA A 68 14.80 -13.37 -4.25
N ILE A 69 14.03 -12.96 -3.24
CA ILE A 69 14.56 -12.26 -2.06
C ILE A 69 15.54 -13.16 -1.29
N GLY A 70 15.25 -14.47 -1.17
CA GLY A 70 16.19 -15.44 -0.60
C GLY A 70 17.52 -15.50 -1.38
N GLU A 71 17.47 -15.42 -2.72
CA GLU A 71 18.66 -15.34 -3.57
C GLU A 71 19.42 -14.02 -3.34
N GLU A 72 18.72 -12.88 -3.25
CA GLU A 72 19.31 -11.57 -2.93
C GLU A 72 19.99 -11.56 -1.55
N ILE A 73 19.43 -12.25 -0.56
CA ILE A 73 20.08 -12.43 0.76
C ILE A 73 21.34 -13.27 0.61
N ARG A 74 21.29 -14.35 -0.17
CA ARG A 74 22.45 -15.23 -0.41
C ARG A 74 23.58 -14.49 -1.13
N GLU A 75 23.27 -13.55 -2.02
CA GLU A 75 24.29 -12.68 -2.63
C GLU A 75 25.06 -11.89 -1.56
N ILE A 76 24.40 -11.43 -0.49
CA ILE A 76 25.07 -10.76 0.63
C ILE A 76 25.92 -11.76 1.42
N GLU A 77 25.37 -12.94 1.75
CA GLU A 77 26.08 -13.99 2.51
C GLU A 77 27.36 -14.47 1.80
N THR A 78 27.33 -14.50 0.47
CA THR A 78 28.45 -14.93 -0.38
C THR A 78 29.42 -13.79 -0.73
N GLY A 79 29.10 -12.56 -0.34
CA GLY A 79 29.90 -11.36 -0.68
C GLY A 79 29.77 -10.90 -2.13
N ALA A 80 28.77 -11.39 -2.87
CA ALA A 80 28.45 -10.91 -4.22
C ALA A 80 27.73 -9.55 -4.21
N ALA A 81 27.05 -9.21 -3.11
CA ALA A 81 26.45 -7.90 -2.87
C ALA A 81 27.05 -7.25 -1.61
N ASP A 82 27.15 -5.92 -1.61
CA ASP A 82 27.61 -5.17 -0.44
C ASP A 82 26.62 -5.34 0.73
N PRO A 83 27.08 -5.59 1.97
CA PRO A 83 26.19 -5.85 3.11
C PRO A 83 25.41 -4.63 3.61
N GLN A 84 25.82 -3.41 3.23
CA GLN A 84 25.18 -2.15 3.62
C GLN A 84 24.49 -1.45 2.44
N ASP A 85 25.03 -1.60 1.23
CA ASP A 85 24.50 -0.98 0.01
C ASP A 85 24.01 -2.03 -1.00
N ASN A 86 22.78 -2.50 -0.78
CA ASN A 86 22.14 -3.51 -1.62
C ASN A 86 20.64 -3.26 -1.75
N VAL A 87 20.01 -4.01 -2.66
CA VAL A 87 18.58 -3.87 -2.96
C VAL A 87 17.68 -4.08 -1.74
N LEU A 88 18.06 -4.90 -0.76
CA LEU A 88 17.25 -5.14 0.45
C LEU A 88 17.34 -3.96 1.43
N LYS A 89 18.54 -3.36 1.57
CA LYS A 89 18.78 -2.22 2.47
C LYS A 89 18.18 -0.92 1.96
N ASN A 90 18.21 -0.72 0.65
CA ASN A 90 17.72 0.49 0.02
C ASN A 90 16.26 0.42 -0.43
N ALA A 91 15.62 -0.75 -0.30
CA ALA A 91 14.19 -0.88 -0.52
C ALA A 91 13.36 -0.07 0.51
N PRO A 92 12.19 0.47 0.11
CA PRO A 92 11.62 0.39 -1.22
C PRO A 92 12.16 1.47 -2.17
N HIS A 93 12.28 1.16 -3.46
CA HIS A 93 12.86 2.07 -4.44
C HIS A 93 11.79 2.97 -5.06
N SER A 94 11.62 4.18 -4.50
CA SER A 94 10.67 5.16 -5.02
C SER A 94 10.99 5.64 -6.43
N VAL A 95 9.98 6.16 -7.14
CA VAL A 95 10.15 6.73 -8.48
C VAL A 95 11.19 7.85 -8.51
N PHE A 96 11.21 8.72 -7.50
CA PHE A 96 12.17 9.82 -7.41
C PHE A 96 13.61 9.32 -7.22
N HIS A 97 13.77 8.25 -6.43
CA HIS A 97 15.07 7.64 -6.23
C HIS A 97 15.60 6.98 -7.51
N LEU A 98 14.74 6.29 -8.26
CA LEU A 98 15.10 5.61 -9.51
C LEU A 98 15.39 6.58 -10.66
N LEU A 99 14.70 7.73 -10.71
CA LEU A 99 14.89 8.77 -11.72
C LEU A 99 15.97 9.79 -11.38
N ALA A 100 16.62 9.70 -10.22
CA ALA A 100 17.78 10.52 -9.90
C ALA A 100 18.85 10.38 -10.98
N GLU A 101 19.54 11.47 -11.32
CA GLU A 101 20.59 11.48 -12.36
C GLU A 101 21.73 10.52 -11.98
N ASP A 102 22.27 10.72 -10.77
CA ASP A 102 23.28 9.86 -10.18
C ASP A 102 22.68 8.55 -9.65
N TRP A 103 23.40 7.44 -9.86
CA TRP A 103 23.06 6.13 -9.31
C TRP A 103 24.26 5.54 -8.59
N PRO A 104 24.48 5.90 -7.31
CA PRO A 104 25.67 5.53 -6.56
C PRO A 104 25.58 4.13 -5.94
N HIS A 105 24.84 3.21 -6.57
CA HIS A 105 24.61 1.86 -6.05
C HIS A 105 25.36 0.79 -6.87
N PRO A 106 25.86 -0.30 -6.25
CA PRO A 106 26.58 -1.37 -6.93
C PRO A 106 25.67 -2.34 -7.71
N TYR A 107 24.37 -2.07 -7.74
CA TYR A 107 23.35 -2.86 -8.46
C TYR A 107 22.60 -1.98 -9.46
N SER A 108 21.98 -2.58 -10.47
CA SER A 108 21.29 -1.81 -11.51
C SER A 108 19.93 -1.26 -11.05
N ARG A 109 19.51 -0.12 -11.63
CA ARG A 109 18.14 0.42 -11.51
C ARG A 109 17.09 -0.63 -11.91
N GLU A 110 17.42 -1.47 -12.88
CA GLU A 110 16.54 -2.54 -13.35
C GLU A 110 16.34 -3.63 -12.30
N LYS A 111 17.41 -4.06 -11.62
CA LYS A 111 17.30 -5.00 -10.49
C LYS A 111 16.48 -4.39 -9.35
N ALA A 112 16.60 -3.09 -9.13
CA ALA A 112 15.82 -2.36 -8.14
C ALA A 112 14.33 -2.28 -8.52
N ALA A 113 14.01 -1.81 -9.73
CA ALA A 113 12.65 -1.45 -10.15
C ALA A 113 11.85 -2.60 -10.78
N PHE A 114 12.52 -3.54 -11.47
CA PHE A 114 11.91 -4.60 -12.25
C PHE A 114 12.60 -5.96 -12.01
N PRO A 115 12.60 -6.46 -10.75
CA PRO A 115 13.30 -7.69 -10.40
C PRO A 115 12.75 -8.95 -11.08
N ARG A 116 11.51 -8.88 -11.58
CA ARG A 116 10.78 -9.96 -12.23
C ARG A 116 9.89 -9.42 -13.37
N GLU A 117 9.50 -10.30 -14.28
CA GLU A 117 8.81 -9.91 -15.52
C GLU A 117 7.39 -9.36 -15.27
N TRP A 118 6.63 -9.94 -14.33
CA TRP A 118 5.29 -9.44 -14.01
C TRP A 118 5.30 -7.99 -13.50
N VAL A 119 6.39 -7.58 -12.84
CA VAL A 119 6.59 -6.21 -12.36
C VAL A 119 6.73 -5.23 -13.53
N ARG A 120 7.28 -5.66 -14.67
CA ARG A 120 7.34 -4.84 -15.90
C ARG A 120 5.97 -4.66 -16.54
N GLN A 121 5.18 -5.72 -16.53
CA GLN A 121 3.83 -5.71 -17.12
C GLN A 121 2.91 -4.79 -16.32
N ARG A 122 3.03 -4.79 -14.99
CA ARG A 122 2.20 -3.98 -14.08
C ARG A 122 3.02 -3.44 -12.92
N LYS A 123 3.66 -2.28 -13.11
CA LYS A 123 4.44 -1.63 -12.06
C LYS A 123 3.56 -0.79 -11.13
N PHE A 124 3.52 -1.16 -9.86
CA PHE A 124 3.10 -0.26 -8.80
C PHE A 124 4.30 0.56 -8.30
N TRP A 125 4.16 1.89 -8.27
CA TRP A 125 5.22 2.79 -7.83
C TRP A 125 5.03 3.16 -6.36
N VAL A 126 6.03 2.83 -5.55
CA VAL A 126 6.15 3.33 -4.18
C VAL A 126 6.39 4.84 -4.19
N PRO A 127 5.55 5.65 -3.51
CA PRO A 127 5.60 7.11 -3.62
C PRO A 127 6.79 7.72 -2.86
N VAL A 128 7.29 7.02 -1.83
CA VAL A 128 8.37 7.47 -0.95
C VAL A 128 9.34 6.33 -0.68
N GLY A 129 10.57 6.67 -0.28
CA GLY A 129 11.56 5.70 0.20
C GLY A 129 11.22 5.16 1.60
N ARG A 130 12.20 4.49 2.21
CA ARG A 130 12.05 3.93 3.56
C ARG A 130 11.81 5.04 4.59
N VAL A 131 10.76 4.86 5.39
CA VAL A 131 10.38 5.81 6.45
C VAL A 131 11.31 5.66 7.66
N ASP A 132 11.77 6.78 8.21
CA ASP A 132 12.48 6.80 9.49
C ASP A 132 11.48 6.92 10.65
N ASN A 133 11.11 5.77 11.21
CA ASN A 133 10.16 5.68 12.31
C ASN A 133 10.69 6.39 13.57
N ALA A 134 11.97 6.23 13.87
CA ALA A 134 12.58 6.78 15.09
C ALA A 134 12.69 8.30 15.03
N TYR A 135 12.91 8.87 13.86
CA TYR A 135 12.83 10.32 13.66
C TYR A 135 11.39 10.82 13.88
N GLY A 136 10.38 10.13 13.33
CA GLY A 136 8.97 10.48 13.49
C GLY A 136 8.54 10.52 14.96
N ASP A 137 8.91 9.51 15.75
CA ASP A 137 8.58 9.43 17.18
C ASP A 137 9.26 10.54 18.00
N ARG A 138 10.49 10.94 17.63
CA ARG A 138 11.23 12.00 18.33
C ARG A 138 10.80 13.41 17.91
N ASN A 139 10.26 13.56 16.70
CA ASN A 139 9.91 14.84 16.09
C ASN A 139 8.42 14.87 15.76
N LEU A 140 7.59 14.71 16.79
CA LEU A 140 6.13 14.80 16.66
C LEU A 140 5.73 16.21 16.20
N SER A 141 5.51 16.37 14.90
CA SER A 141 5.02 17.61 14.30
C SER A 141 3.49 17.60 14.24
N ASN A 142 2.83 18.45 15.01
CA ASN A 142 1.38 18.68 14.91
C ASN A 142 1.02 19.67 13.78
N VAL A 143 1.89 19.76 12.79
CA VAL A 143 1.90 20.79 11.75
C VAL A 143 1.27 20.16 10.51
N MET A 144 0.01 20.49 10.22
CA MET A 144 -0.69 19.95 9.07
C MET A 144 -0.11 20.58 7.79
N PHE A 145 0.48 19.77 6.91
CA PHE A 145 1.10 20.22 5.66
C PHE A 145 2.28 21.20 5.83
N GLY A 146 3.00 21.12 6.94
CA GLY A 146 4.09 22.08 7.23
C GLY A 146 3.60 23.49 7.58
N LEU A 147 2.28 23.69 7.73
CA LEU A 147 1.66 24.90 8.23
C LEU A 147 1.33 24.75 9.71
N GLY A 148 1.81 25.67 10.54
CA GLY A 148 1.42 25.74 11.93
C GLY A 148 -0.05 26.11 12.07
N VAL A 149 -0.58 25.93 13.29
CA VAL A 149 -1.98 26.27 13.60
C VAL A 149 -2.27 27.74 13.28
N TRP A 150 -1.28 28.63 13.48
CA TRP A 150 -1.43 30.06 13.19
C TRP A 150 -1.55 30.34 11.69
N GLU A 151 -0.76 29.70 10.85
CA GLU A 151 -0.85 29.82 9.39
C GLU A 151 -2.19 29.27 8.88
N LEU A 152 -2.66 28.15 9.43
CA LEU A 152 -3.97 27.60 9.10
C LEU A 152 -5.10 28.54 9.51
N LEU A 153 -5.02 29.18 10.67
CA LEU A 153 -5.98 30.18 11.12
C LEU A 153 -5.97 31.43 10.22
N ILE A 154 -4.79 31.87 9.78
CA ILE A 154 -4.67 32.98 8.82
C ILE A 154 -5.30 32.61 7.48
N ILE A 155 -5.01 31.42 6.94
CA ILE A 155 -5.64 30.93 5.71
C ILE A 155 -7.16 30.86 5.87
N LEU A 156 -7.65 30.35 7.00
CA LEU A 156 -9.08 30.30 7.32
C LEU A 156 -9.70 31.72 7.31
N VAL A 157 -9.06 32.68 7.97
CA VAL A 157 -9.53 34.07 7.98
C VAL A 157 -9.55 34.68 6.57
N ILE A 158 -8.51 34.44 5.76
CA ILE A 158 -8.47 34.90 4.36
C ILE A 158 -9.62 34.29 3.55
N ILE A 159 -9.86 32.98 3.67
CA ILE A 159 -10.98 32.31 3.01
C ILE A 159 -12.31 32.91 3.47
N LEU A 160 -12.49 33.14 4.77
CA LEU A 160 -13.72 33.74 5.31
C LEU A 160 -13.93 35.17 4.82
N VAL A 161 -12.89 35.99 4.71
CA VAL A 161 -13.00 37.36 4.17
C VAL A 161 -13.37 37.34 2.69
N LEU A 162 -12.65 36.56 1.88
CA LEU A 162 -12.84 36.50 0.43
C LEU A 162 -14.16 35.85 0.02
N PHE A 163 -14.59 34.81 0.74
CA PHE A 163 -15.78 34.02 0.43
C PHE A 163 -16.95 34.27 1.40
N SER A 164 -16.87 35.31 2.24
CA SER A 164 -17.93 35.71 3.20
C SER A 164 -19.32 35.73 2.59
N ARG A 165 -19.42 36.22 1.34
CA ARG A 165 -20.68 36.35 0.59
C ARG A 165 -21.26 35.02 0.11
N ARG A 166 -20.43 33.97 -0.02
CA ARG A 166 -20.84 32.62 -0.49
C ARG A 166 -21.05 31.62 0.65
N LEU A 167 -20.67 31.96 1.89
CA LEU A 167 -20.88 31.10 3.07
C LEU A 167 -22.35 30.70 3.29
N PRO A 168 -23.35 31.57 3.09
CA PRO A 168 -24.76 31.17 3.27
C PRO A 168 -25.19 30.09 2.27
N GLU A 169 -24.76 30.20 1.01
CA GLU A 169 -25.07 29.23 -0.06
C GLU A 169 -24.41 27.88 0.21
N ILE A 170 -23.13 27.90 0.63
CA ILE A 170 -22.36 26.69 0.98
C ILE A 170 -22.99 26.01 2.21
N GLY A 171 -23.34 26.78 3.25
CA GLY A 171 -23.98 26.26 4.46
C GLY A 171 -25.35 25.61 4.18
N GLN A 172 -26.14 26.21 3.28
CA GLN A 172 -27.41 25.61 2.83
C GLN A 172 -27.18 24.33 2.02
N GLY A 173 -26.16 24.28 1.16
CA GLY A 173 -25.78 23.08 0.42
C GLY A 173 -25.33 21.94 1.33
N LEU A 174 -24.46 22.24 2.30
CA LEU A 174 -23.96 21.27 3.29
C LEU A 174 -25.10 20.74 4.17
N GLY A 175 -25.98 21.63 4.64
CA GLY A 175 -27.13 21.26 5.47
C GLY A 175 -28.11 20.35 4.74
N LYS A 176 -28.34 20.57 3.44
CA LYS A 176 -29.13 19.66 2.60
C LYS A 176 -28.45 18.31 2.43
N GLY A 177 -27.13 18.28 2.20
CA GLY A 177 -26.35 17.05 2.06
C GLY A 177 -26.32 16.17 3.32
N ILE A 178 -26.15 16.78 4.50
CA ILE A 178 -26.22 16.06 5.79
C ILE A 178 -27.63 15.52 6.04
N LYS A 179 -28.66 16.30 5.68
CA LYS A 179 -30.05 15.87 5.82
C LYS A 179 -30.37 14.69 4.89
N SER A 180 -29.92 14.70 3.63
CA SER A 180 -30.10 13.58 2.71
C SER A 180 -29.32 12.34 3.16
N PHE A 181 -28.08 12.51 3.63
CA PHE A 181 -27.27 11.40 4.17
C PHE A 181 -27.92 10.76 5.39
N ARG A 182 -28.39 11.56 6.35
CA ARG A 182 -29.10 11.05 7.53
C ARG A 182 -30.39 10.32 7.17
N LYS A 183 -31.08 10.78 6.12
CA LYS A 183 -32.27 10.13 5.57
C LYS A 183 -31.91 8.77 4.95
N SER A 184 -30.86 8.70 4.13
CA SER A 184 -30.37 7.45 3.55
C SER A 184 -29.88 6.42 4.58
N LEU A 185 -29.45 6.86 5.77
CA LEU A 185 -29.11 5.98 6.89
C LEU A 185 -30.33 5.44 7.67
N HIS A 186 -31.51 6.06 7.51
CA HIS A 186 -32.73 5.70 8.25
C HIS A 186 -33.81 5.04 7.39
N ASP A 187 -33.67 4.99 6.06
CA ASP A 187 -34.53 4.20 5.19
C ASP A 187 -33.93 2.79 5.04
N PRO A 188 -34.59 1.71 5.49
CA PRO A 188 -34.19 0.35 5.16
C PRO A 188 -34.41 0.09 3.66
N ASP A 189 -33.42 -0.51 3.00
CA ASP A 189 -33.40 -0.75 1.56
C ASP A 189 -34.64 -1.51 1.05
N GLU A 190 -35.55 -0.83 0.34
CA GLU A 190 -36.44 -1.50 -0.61
C GLU A 190 -35.72 -1.59 -1.97
N ILE A 191 -35.01 -2.70 -2.17
CA ILE A 191 -34.62 -3.15 -3.50
C ILE A 191 -35.85 -3.86 -4.09
N ASP A 192 -36.65 -3.14 -4.87
CA ASP A 192 -37.74 -3.72 -5.66
C ASP A 192 -37.12 -4.47 -6.86
N VAL A 193 -36.93 -5.78 -6.70
CA VAL A 193 -36.65 -6.70 -7.82
C VAL A 193 -38.00 -7.22 -8.31
N THR A 194 -38.61 -6.51 -9.25
CA THR A 194 -39.68 -7.07 -10.08
C THR A 194 -39.25 -7.06 -11.54
N ASP A 195 -38.91 -8.25 -12.03
CA ASP A 195 -38.62 -8.56 -13.42
C ASP A 195 -39.82 -8.20 -14.31
N LYS A 196 -39.59 -7.43 -15.37
CA LYS A 196 -40.58 -7.23 -16.43
C LYS A 196 -40.67 -8.50 -17.28
N GLU A 197 -41.61 -9.37 -16.95
CA GLU A 197 -41.99 -10.51 -17.80
C GLU A 197 -42.52 -10.03 -19.16
N GLY A 198 -42.04 -10.69 -20.22
CA GLY A 198 -42.33 -10.38 -21.61
C GLY A 198 -43.79 -10.62 -22.00
N GLU A 199 -44.30 -9.75 -22.86
CA GLU A 199 -45.58 -9.87 -23.53
C GLU A 199 -45.58 -11.09 -24.47
N GLY A 200 -46.29 -12.14 -24.08
CA GLY A 200 -46.67 -13.25 -24.96
C GLY A 200 -48.10 -13.06 -25.47
N GLU A 201 -48.24 -12.71 -26.76
CA GLU A 201 -49.53 -12.77 -27.47
C GLU A 201 -49.98 -14.23 -27.64
N GLY A 202 -51.21 -14.53 -27.22
CA GLY A 202 -51.92 -15.79 -27.49
C GLY A 202 -53.41 -15.51 -27.74
N PRO A 203 -54.06 -16.16 -28.73
CA PRO A 203 -55.22 -15.60 -29.41
C PRO A 203 -56.57 -15.86 -28.70
N LYS A 204 -57.54 -14.99 -29.04
CA LYS A 204 -58.94 -14.95 -28.60
C LYS A 204 -59.77 -16.19 -28.99
N LYS A 205 -60.87 -16.35 -28.21
CA LYS A 205 -62.14 -17.10 -28.37
C LYS A 205 -62.17 -18.41 -27.56
N GLU A 206 -63.23 -18.74 -26.84
CA GLU A 206 -64.66 -18.37 -26.87
C GLU A 206 -65.26 -18.47 -25.46
#